data_AF-A0A520Y367-F1
#
_entry.id   AF-A0A520Y367-F1
#
_cell.length_a   1.000
_cell.length_b   1.000
_cell.length_c   1.000
_cell.angle_alpha   90.00
_cell.angle_beta   90.00
_cell.angle_gamma   90.00
#
_symmetry.space_group_name_H-M   'P 1'
#
loop_
_entity.id
_entity.type
_entity.pdbx_description
1 polymer ?
#
loop_
_entity_poly.entity_id
_entity_poly.type
_entity_poly.pdbx_seq_one_letter_code
_entity_poly.pdbx_strand_id
1 'polypeptide(L)'
;MTEIPEHLLKRSKAAKAAASGESAPEADAGDAGTAVEPAAAAPAPVAAATVPEVVAEPEPARVANYVHAANERKKMPFWIAPVLLALPVWAMMYVGTLERVPQGLTGLLGEGEEIYVEAGCSGCHGAEGGGGIGPALSDGEPHLTFTSIEDQVVWIAKGSTLVGTGVTYSSADSPRPRAVAGGMPGFGAEAANSLDAEEILAVTLYERTQFEPGDVATEDLAVAAALTELLETGEIDLQIDFDGATLTAADVASWLAPAREAVAAEG
;
A
#
# COMPACT_ATOMS: atom_id res chain seq x y z
N MET A 1 -12.49 -26.34 9.84
CA MET A 1 -11.41 -27.21 10.35
C MET A 1 -10.76 -27.89 9.16
N THR A 2 -9.58 -27.42 8.74
CA THR A 2 -8.83 -27.98 7.60
C THR A 2 -7.80 -28.96 8.14
N GLU A 3 -8.04 -30.26 7.96
CA GLU A 3 -7.12 -31.31 8.35
C GLU A 3 -5.83 -31.24 7.50
N ILE A 4 -4.69 -31.12 8.18
CA ILE A 4 -3.38 -31.06 7.52
C ILE A 4 -3.06 -32.45 6.97
N PRO A 5 -2.74 -32.58 5.67
CA PRO A 5 -2.40 -33.86 5.07
C PRO A 5 -1.20 -34.54 5.76
N GLU A 6 -1.40 -35.77 6.24
CA GLU A 6 -0.42 -36.61 6.97
C GLU A 6 0.97 -36.70 6.31
N HIS A 7 1.04 -36.61 4.98
CA HIS A 7 2.31 -36.68 4.25
C HIS A 7 3.23 -35.47 4.52
N LEU A 8 2.67 -34.31 4.84
CA LEU A 8 3.44 -33.09 5.17
C LEU A 8 4.10 -33.23 6.56
N LEU A 9 3.39 -33.84 7.50
CA LEU A 9 3.93 -34.13 8.84
C LEU A 9 5.04 -35.19 8.78
N LYS A 10 4.93 -36.18 7.89
CA LYS A 10 5.99 -37.17 7.67
C LYS A 10 7.24 -36.54 7.06
N ARG A 11 7.10 -35.64 6.08
CA ARG A 11 8.24 -34.90 5.50
C ARG A 11 8.94 -34.00 6.51
N SER A 12 8.20 -33.29 7.37
CA SER A 12 8.81 -32.42 8.38
C SER A 12 9.56 -33.21 9.46
N LYS A 13 9.03 -34.37 9.87
CA LYS A 13 9.70 -35.29 10.80
C LYS A 13 10.98 -35.88 10.21
N ALA A 14 10.95 -36.29 8.94
CA ALA A 14 12.13 -36.82 8.24
C ALA A 14 13.22 -35.73 8.07
N ALA A 15 12.83 -34.51 7.73
CA ALA A 15 13.76 -33.38 7.64
C ALA A 15 14.39 -33.03 8.99
N LYS A 16 13.62 -33.10 10.09
CA LYS A 16 14.15 -32.92 11.46
C LYS A 16 15.12 -34.03 11.85
N ALA A 17 14.80 -35.29 11.55
CA ALA A 17 15.66 -36.43 11.88
C ALA A 17 17.00 -36.38 11.11
N ALA A 18 16.99 -35.92 9.85
CA ALA A 18 18.21 -35.71 9.08
C ALA A 18 19.06 -34.55 9.62
N ALA A 19 18.42 -33.53 10.20
CA ALA A 19 19.10 -32.38 10.78
C ALA A 19 19.69 -32.65 12.19
N SER A 20 19.21 -33.68 12.90
CA SER A 20 19.63 -33.97 14.28
C SER A 20 20.82 -34.92 14.42
N GLY A 21 21.34 -35.50 13.33
CA GLY A 21 22.67 -36.13 13.28
C GLY A 21 23.04 -37.08 14.43
N GLU A 22 22.14 -37.98 14.86
CA GLU A 22 22.44 -38.90 15.95
C GLU A 22 22.93 -40.25 15.40
N SER A 23 24.19 -40.61 15.68
CA SER A 23 24.71 -41.97 15.57
C SER A 23 25.47 -42.32 16.84
N ALA A 24 25.09 -43.45 17.44
CA ALA A 24 25.74 -44.06 18.60
C ALA A 24 27.13 -44.63 18.24
N PRO A 25 28.02 -44.88 19.24
CA PRO A 25 29.46 -44.86 19.06
C PRO A 25 30.06 -46.23 18.68
N GLU A 26 31.07 -46.21 17.82
CA GLU A 26 31.97 -47.35 17.57
C GLU A 26 33.17 -47.29 18.54
N ALA A 27 33.57 -48.46 19.03
CA ALA A 27 34.55 -48.68 20.09
C ALA A 27 36.01 -48.73 19.60
N ASP A 28 36.85 -48.14 20.45
CA ASP A 28 38.20 -48.46 20.92
C ASP A 28 39.15 -49.47 20.22
N ALA A 29 40.40 -48.96 20.10
CA ALA A 29 41.73 -49.54 20.38
C ALA A 29 42.38 -50.72 19.61
N GLY A 30 43.64 -50.41 19.24
CA GLY A 30 44.85 -51.18 19.61
C GLY A 30 45.23 -52.33 18.66
N ASP A 31 46.48 -52.78 18.57
CA ASP A 31 47.81 -52.39 19.05
C ASP A 31 48.80 -53.33 18.31
N ALA A 32 50.08 -52.99 18.42
CA ALA A 32 51.31 -53.53 17.86
C ALA A 32 51.59 -55.05 17.91
N GLY A 33 52.70 -55.40 17.24
CA GLY A 33 53.47 -56.64 17.48
C GLY A 33 54.11 -57.21 16.21
N THR A 34 55.40 -57.55 16.03
CA THR A 34 56.73 -57.33 16.64
C THR A 34 57.65 -58.44 16.06
N ALA A 35 58.90 -58.08 15.75
CA ALA A 35 60.14 -58.91 15.69
C ALA A 35 60.31 -59.98 14.58
N VAL A 36 61.50 -60.46 14.19
CA VAL A 36 62.79 -60.69 14.88
C VAL A 36 64.01 -60.65 13.89
N GLU A 37 65.15 -60.17 14.41
CA GLU A 37 66.61 -60.34 14.12
C GLU A 37 67.15 -61.72 13.64
N PRO A 38 68.49 -62.00 13.51
CA PRO A 38 69.71 -61.18 13.21
C PRO A 38 70.69 -61.89 12.21
N ALA A 39 71.84 -61.27 11.88
CA ALA A 39 73.20 -61.89 12.00
C ALA A 39 74.31 -61.09 11.27
N ALA A 40 75.47 -61.06 11.91
CA ALA A 40 76.57 -60.11 11.73
C ALA A 40 77.78 -60.66 10.93
N ALA A 41 78.63 -59.74 10.44
CA ALA A 41 80.08 -59.93 10.28
C ALA A 41 80.81 -58.57 10.40
N ALA A 42 81.92 -58.53 11.13
CA ALA A 42 82.73 -57.35 11.49
C ALA A 42 84.18 -57.49 10.94
N PRO A 43 85.14 -56.56 11.21
CA PRO A 43 85.26 -55.18 10.71
C PRO A 43 86.66 -54.85 10.11
N ALA A 44 86.84 -53.69 9.47
CA ALA A 44 88.03 -52.78 9.49
C ALA A 44 88.04 -51.77 8.31
N PRO A 45 88.75 -50.63 8.36
CA PRO A 45 88.80 -49.59 9.39
C PRO A 45 88.42 -48.18 8.86
N VAL A 46 87.88 -47.36 9.77
CA VAL A 46 87.91 -45.88 9.92
C VAL A 46 87.83 -44.98 8.66
N ALA A 47 86.70 -44.29 8.51
CA ALA A 47 86.64 -42.93 8.00
C ALA A 47 85.69 -42.10 8.89
N ALA A 48 86.10 -40.88 9.21
CA ALA A 48 85.46 -39.99 10.16
C ALA A 48 83.98 -39.72 9.84
N ALA A 49 83.20 -39.56 10.91
CA ALA A 49 81.77 -39.31 10.91
C ALA A 49 81.35 -38.13 10.01
N THR A 50 80.42 -38.41 9.09
CA THR A 50 79.58 -37.38 8.46
C THR A 50 78.29 -37.26 9.26
N VAL A 51 78.10 -36.12 9.94
CA VAL A 51 76.81 -35.75 10.52
C VAL A 51 75.85 -35.43 9.36
N PRO A 52 74.67 -36.07 9.26
CA PRO A 52 73.64 -35.62 8.34
C PRO A 52 72.78 -34.58 9.06
N GLU A 53 72.84 -33.31 8.66
CA GLU A 53 71.96 -32.29 9.23
C GLU A 53 71.20 -31.52 8.14
N VAL A 54 69.95 -31.98 7.99
CA VAL A 54 68.70 -31.25 7.78
C VAL A 54 68.63 -30.27 6.61
N VAL A 55 67.93 -30.70 5.56
CA VAL A 55 67.21 -29.81 4.65
C VAL A 55 66.20 -29.03 5.49
N ALA A 56 66.43 -27.72 5.67
CA ALA A 56 65.46 -26.84 6.28
C ALA A 56 64.20 -26.78 5.40
N GLU A 57 63.07 -27.19 5.96
CA GLU A 57 61.75 -26.87 5.41
C GLU A 57 61.60 -25.34 5.41
N PRO A 58 61.17 -24.70 4.29
CA PRO A 58 61.05 -23.25 4.26
C PRO A 58 60.07 -22.79 5.34
N GLU A 59 60.53 -21.89 6.23
CA GLU A 59 59.68 -21.24 7.24
C GLU A 59 58.42 -20.68 6.57
N PRO A 60 57.22 -20.88 7.14
CA PRO A 60 56.01 -20.27 6.60
C PRO A 60 56.20 -18.76 6.59
N ALA A 61 56.08 -18.15 5.41
CA ALA A 61 56.31 -16.73 5.22
C ALA A 61 55.52 -15.92 6.25
N ARG A 62 56.24 -15.17 7.09
CA ARG A 62 55.66 -14.30 8.12
C ARG A 62 54.72 -13.32 7.40
N VAL A 63 53.40 -13.48 7.61
CA VAL A 63 52.40 -12.58 7.04
C VAL A 63 52.76 -11.16 7.47
N ALA A 64 53.04 -10.29 6.51
CA ALA A 64 53.63 -9.00 6.83
C ALA A 64 52.64 -8.13 7.63
N ASN A 65 53.14 -7.32 8.57
CA ASN A 65 52.24 -6.65 9.51
C ASN A 65 51.19 -5.73 8.85
N TYR A 66 51.46 -5.24 7.64
CA TYR A 66 50.54 -4.43 6.85
C TYR A 66 49.36 -5.20 6.24
N VAL A 67 49.39 -6.53 6.22
CA VAL A 67 48.28 -7.38 5.74
C VAL A 67 47.34 -7.85 6.85
N HIS A 68 47.68 -7.68 8.14
CA HIS A 68 46.77 -8.03 9.24
C HIS A 68 45.45 -7.26 9.17
N ALA A 69 45.52 -5.94 9.00
CA ALA A 69 44.33 -5.10 8.85
C ALA A 69 43.48 -5.50 7.63
N ALA A 70 44.09 -6.04 6.56
CA ALA A 70 43.36 -6.52 5.40
C ALA A 70 42.63 -7.85 5.67
N ASN A 71 43.27 -8.76 6.43
CA ASN A 71 42.78 -10.09 6.75
C ASN A 71 41.75 -10.13 7.87
N GLU A 72 41.79 -9.16 8.79
CA GLU A 72 40.85 -9.05 9.92
C GLU A 72 39.52 -8.37 9.54
N ARG A 73 39.39 -7.85 8.31
CA ARG A 73 38.14 -7.24 7.83
C ARG A 73 37.06 -8.30 7.74
N LYS A 74 36.04 -8.15 8.58
CA LYS A 74 34.81 -8.95 8.53
C LYS A 74 34.14 -8.71 7.18
N LYS A 75 34.06 -9.75 6.36
CA LYS A 75 33.37 -9.70 5.06
C LYS A 75 31.87 -9.66 5.33
N MET A 76 31.17 -8.73 4.69
CA MET A 76 29.72 -8.77 4.68
C MET A 76 29.26 -10.06 3.98
N PRO A 77 28.37 -10.84 4.59
CA PRO A 77 27.71 -11.94 3.91
C PRO A 77 27.07 -11.47 2.59
N PHE A 78 27.15 -12.30 1.57
CA PHE A 78 26.65 -11.95 0.23
C PHE A 78 25.14 -11.64 0.18
N TRP A 79 24.37 -12.07 1.20
CA TRP A 79 22.94 -11.81 1.32
C TRP A 79 22.59 -10.38 1.81
N ILE A 80 23.55 -9.65 2.42
CA ILE A 80 23.27 -8.29 2.94
C ILE A 80 22.95 -7.33 1.78
N ALA A 81 23.69 -7.40 0.69
CA ALA A 81 23.49 -6.54 -0.46
C ALA A 81 22.07 -6.65 -1.07
N PRO A 82 21.54 -7.86 -1.39
CA PRO A 82 20.18 -7.97 -1.89
C PRO A 82 19.11 -7.59 -0.85
N VAL A 83 19.33 -7.82 0.46
CA VAL A 83 18.38 -7.41 1.51
C VAL A 83 18.28 -5.89 1.62
N LEU A 84 19.42 -5.17 1.61
CA LEU A 84 19.43 -3.71 1.66
C LEU A 84 18.81 -3.08 0.40
N LEU A 85 18.94 -3.74 -0.76
CA LEU A 85 18.27 -3.32 -1.99
C LEU A 85 16.77 -3.64 -2.00
N ALA A 86 16.36 -4.76 -1.39
CA ALA A 86 14.96 -5.17 -1.31
C ALA A 86 14.18 -4.37 -0.27
N LEU A 87 14.81 -3.87 0.80
CA LEU A 87 14.13 -3.10 1.86
C LEU A 87 13.33 -1.88 1.38
N PRO A 88 13.86 -0.97 0.53
CA PRO A 88 13.06 0.16 0.03
C PRO A 88 11.92 -0.28 -0.88
N VAL A 89 12.11 -1.32 -1.69
CA VAL A 89 11.04 -1.87 -2.56
C VAL A 89 9.96 -2.54 -1.72
N TRP A 90 10.36 -3.35 -0.74
CA TRP A 90 9.46 -3.96 0.22
C TRP A 90 8.71 -2.92 1.04
N ALA A 91 9.38 -1.84 1.47
CA ALA A 91 8.73 -0.74 2.18
C ALA A 91 7.70 -0.03 1.31
N MET A 92 8.01 0.27 0.04
CA MET A 92 7.04 0.83 -0.92
C MET A 92 5.85 -0.11 -1.13
N MET A 93 6.10 -1.40 -1.35
CA MET A 93 5.03 -2.40 -1.49
C MET A 93 4.20 -2.53 -0.21
N TYR A 94 4.85 -2.58 0.96
CA TYR A 94 4.20 -2.72 2.26
C TYR A 94 3.33 -1.49 2.57
N VAL A 95 3.83 -0.28 2.35
CA VAL A 95 3.05 0.96 2.48
C VAL A 95 1.88 0.96 1.51
N GLY A 96 2.08 0.55 0.24
CA GLY A 96 0.98 0.40 -0.72
C GLY A 96 -0.04 -0.69 -0.36
N THR A 97 0.30 -1.66 0.49
CA THR A 97 -0.70 -2.60 1.05
C THR A 97 -1.38 -2.09 2.33
N LEU A 98 -0.86 -1.03 2.93
CA LEU A 98 -1.48 -0.34 4.07
C LEU A 98 -2.39 0.80 3.62
N GLU A 99 -2.18 1.34 2.42
CA GLU A 99 -3.22 2.10 1.72
C GLU A 99 -4.48 1.23 1.68
N ARG A 100 -5.56 1.75 2.26
CA ARG A 100 -6.87 1.12 2.08
C ARG A 100 -7.05 1.01 0.57
N VAL A 101 -7.49 -0.17 0.09
CA VAL A 101 -8.14 -0.26 -1.22
C VAL A 101 -9.11 0.92 -1.23
N PRO A 102 -8.97 1.89 -2.15
CA PRO A 102 -9.77 3.09 -2.10
C PRO A 102 -11.23 2.62 -2.02
N GLN A 103 -11.82 2.88 -0.85
CA GLN A 103 -13.14 2.35 -0.52
C GLN A 103 -14.11 3.16 -1.35
N GLY A 104 -14.31 2.76 -2.61
CA GLY A 104 -15.14 3.53 -3.54
C GLY A 104 -14.82 3.43 -5.03
N LEU A 105 -13.74 2.84 -5.52
CA LEU A 105 -13.47 2.92 -6.98
C LEU A 105 -14.25 1.92 -7.86
N THR A 106 -15.46 1.53 -7.44
CA THR A 106 -16.36 0.70 -8.23
C THR A 106 -17.78 1.24 -8.13
N GLY A 107 -18.54 1.18 -9.23
CA GLY A 107 -19.87 1.78 -9.29
C GLY A 107 -19.80 3.30 -9.30
N LEU A 108 -20.78 3.95 -8.66
CA LEU A 108 -20.99 5.40 -8.74
C LEU A 108 -19.79 6.23 -8.26
N LEU A 109 -19.04 5.74 -7.26
CA LEU A 109 -17.87 6.46 -6.73
C LEU A 109 -16.65 6.36 -7.66
N GLY A 110 -16.54 5.31 -8.47
CA GLY A 110 -15.52 5.20 -9.52
C GLY A 110 -15.81 6.17 -10.67
N GLU A 111 -17.07 6.25 -11.11
CA GLU A 111 -17.54 7.26 -12.06
C GLU A 111 -17.25 8.68 -11.55
N GLY A 112 -17.50 8.93 -10.26
CA GLY A 112 -17.18 10.21 -9.62
C GLY A 112 -15.70 10.61 -9.67
N GLU A 113 -14.77 9.64 -9.59
CA GLU A 113 -13.34 9.89 -9.77
C GLU A 113 -13.01 10.33 -11.20
N GLU A 114 -13.59 9.64 -12.19
CA GLU A 114 -13.40 9.96 -13.61
C GLU A 114 -13.91 11.38 -13.90
N ILE A 115 -15.14 11.69 -13.48
CA ILE A 115 -15.74 13.02 -13.62
C ILE A 115 -14.92 14.10 -12.92
N TYR A 116 -14.39 13.83 -11.71
CA TYR A 116 -13.55 14.81 -10.99
C TYR A 116 -12.33 15.27 -11.82
N VAL A 117 -11.79 14.38 -12.65
CA VAL A 117 -10.70 14.69 -13.58
C VAL A 117 -11.24 15.33 -14.85
N GLU A 118 -12.23 14.71 -15.50
CA GLU A 118 -12.74 15.09 -16.83
C GLU A 118 -13.47 16.43 -16.84
N ALA A 119 -14.30 16.70 -15.82
CA ALA A 119 -15.01 17.97 -15.66
C ALA A 119 -14.06 19.12 -15.23
N GLY A 120 -12.81 18.80 -14.87
CA GLY A 120 -11.76 19.76 -14.56
C GLY A 120 -11.70 20.20 -13.09
N CYS A 121 -12.43 19.54 -12.18
CA CYS A 121 -12.45 19.84 -10.75
C CYS A 121 -11.04 19.80 -10.15
N SER A 122 -10.29 18.75 -10.48
CA SER A 122 -8.89 18.53 -10.07
C SER A 122 -7.94 19.66 -10.48
N GLY A 123 -8.23 20.40 -11.55
CA GLY A 123 -7.40 21.52 -12.01
C GLY A 123 -7.39 22.72 -11.05
N CYS A 124 -8.47 22.91 -10.30
CA CYS A 124 -8.61 23.99 -9.32
C CYS A 124 -8.47 23.51 -7.88
N HIS A 125 -9.06 22.35 -7.56
CA HIS A 125 -9.09 21.76 -6.22
C HIS A 125 -7.92 20.81 -5.95
N GLY A 126 -7.06 20.57 -6.95
CA GLY A 126 -5.93 19.63 -6.86
C GLY A 126 -6.37 18.18 -7.06
N ALA A 127 -5.50 17.35 -7.63
CA ALA A 127 -5.79 15.94 -7.87
C ALA A 127 -6.15 15.18 -6.58
N GLU A 128 -5.49 15.52 -5.48
CA GLU A 128 -5.71 14.93 -4.15
C GLU A 128 -6.59 15.82 -3.25
N GLY A 129 -7.33 16.77 -3.82
CA GLY A 129 -8.18 17.69 -3.06
C GLY A 129 -7.42 18.74 -2.24
N GLY A 130 -6.10 18.89 -2.39
CA GLY A 130 -5.29 19.82 -1.59
C GLY A 130 -5.53 21.33 -1.85
N GLY A 131 -6.35 21.67 -2.85
CA GLY A 131 -6.68 23.03 -3.25
C GLY A 131 -5.58 23.73 -4.06
N GLY A 132 -5.70 25.05 -4.18
CA GLY A 132 -4.70 25.91 -4.80
C GLY A 132 -5.32 27.15 -5.44
N ILE A 133 -6.04 26.95 -6.54
CA ILE A 133 -6.90 27.98 -7.15
C ILE A 133 -8.26 27.98 -6.43
N GLY A 134 -8.83 26.79 -6.28
CA GLY A 134 -10.02 26.54 -5.47
C GLY A 134 -9.66 26.23 -4.01
N PRO A 135 -10.66 26.22 -3.12
CA PRO A 135 -10.48 25.76 -1.74
C PRO A 135 -10.08 24.28 -1.71
N ALA A 136 -9.36 23.88 -0.65
CA ALA A 136 -9.08 22.48 -0.40
C ALA A 136 -10.39 21.70 -0.12
N LEU A 137 -10.43 20.47 -0.60
CA LEU A 137 -11.43 19.43 -0.32
C LEU A 137 -10.88 18.35 0.63
N SER A 138 -9.56 18.31 0.84
CA SER A 138 -8.91 17.44 1.82
C SER A 138 -9.38 17.70 3.24
N ASP A 139 -9.12 16.74 4.14
CA ASP A 139 -9.40 16.86 5.57
C ASP A 139 -10.89 17.05 5.90
N GLY A 140 -11.79 16.48 5.07
CA GLY A 140 -13.24 16.55 5.26
C GLY A 140 -13.83 17.95 5.11
N GLU A 141 -13.17 18.82 4.36
CA GLU A 141 -13.68 20.15 4.02
C GLU A 141 -15.09 20.14 3.39
N PRO A 142 -15.47 19.18 2.54
CA PRO A 142 -16.83 19.04 2.04
C PRO A 142 -17.87 18.95 3.14
N HIS A 143 -17.75 18.04 4.10
CA HIS A 143 -18.70 17.90 5.22
C HIS A 143 -18.71 19.10 6.17
N LEU A 144 -17.58 19.77 6.31
CA LEU A 144 -17.45 20.96 7.16
C LEU A 144 -18.06 22.21 6.51
N THR A 145 -18.19 22.22 5.19
CA THR A 145 -18.80 23.31 4.41
C THR A 145 -20.25 23.01 4.05
N PHE A 146 -20.56 21.74 3.79
CA PHE A 146 -21.85 21.21 3.35
C PHE A 146 -22.25 20.04 4.25
N THR A 147 -23.14 20.31 5.19
CA THR A 147 -23.66 19.28 6.10
C THR A 147 -24.58 18.29 5.40
N SER A 148 -25.08 18.64 4.20
CA SER A 148 -25.89 17.78 3.34
C SER A 148 -25.27 17.59 1.96
N ILE A 149 -25.55 16.44 1.32
CA ILE A 149 -25.18 16.18 -0.08
C ILE A 149 -25.86 17.21 -0.98
N GLU A 150 -27.13 17.51 -0.69
CA GLU A 150 -27.97 18.40 -1.47
C GLU A 150 -27.42 19.81 -1.60
N ASP A 151 -26.92 20.40 -0.50
CA ASP A 151 -26.34 21.75 -0.54
C ASP A 151 -25.08 21.79 -1.39
N GLN A 152 -24.26 20.73 -1.35
CA GLN A 152 -23.05 20.62 -2.17
C GLN A 152 -23.40 20.47 -3.65
N VAL A 153 -24.36 19.60 -4.01
CA VAL A 153 -24.85 19.44 -5.39
C VAL A 153 -25.39 20.77 -5.92
N VAL A 154 -26.21 21.48 -5.14
CA VAL A 154 -26.76 22.78 -5.54
C VAL A 154 -25.65 23.82 -5.77
N TRP A 155 -24.61 23.81 -4.94
CA TRP A 155 -23.45 24.67 -5.13
C TRP A 155 -22.70 24.33 -6.42
N ILE A 156 -22.40 23.05 -6.67
CA ILE A 156 -21.69 22.59 -7.87
C ILE A 156 -22.51 22.94 -9.12
N ALA A 157 -23.82 22.65 -9.12
CA ALA A 157 -24.71 22.95 -10.23
C ALA A 157 -24.71 24.43 -10.62
N LYS A 158 -24.70 25.33 -9.63
CA LYS A 158 -24.81 26.78 -9.82
C LYS A 158 -23.47 27.46 -10.12
N GLY A 159 -22.43 27.02 -9.43
CA GLY A 159 -21.14 27.67 -9.42
C GLY A 159 -21.17 29.10 -8.88
N SER A 160 -20.03 29.77 -8.98
CA SER A 160 -19.82 31.10 -8.40
C SER A 160 -20.66 32.20 -9.06
N THR A 161 -20.90 32.13 -10.37
CA THR A 161 -21.57 33.20 -11.10
C THR A 161 -23.06 33.28 -10.76
N LEU A 162 -23.75 32.14 -10.68
CA LEU A 162 -25.19 32.11 -10.39
C LEU A 162 -25.48 32.41 -8.92
N VAL A 163 -24.58 32.03 -8.00
CA VAL A 163 -24.73 32.36 -6.57
C VAL A 163 -24.35 33.82 -6.27
N GLY A 164 -23.30 34.33 -6.92
CA GLY A 164 -22.84 35.70 -6.79
C GLY A 164 -21.75 35.91 -5.74
N THR A 165 -20.78 36.76 -6.04
CA THR A 165 -19.63 37.07 -5.17
C THR A 165 -20.06 37.61 -3.82
N GLY A 166 -19.43 37.10 -2.75
CA GLY A 166 -19.70 37.50 -1.37
C GLY A 166 -20.95 36.88 -0.74
N VAL A 167 -21.73 36.11 -1.50
CA VAL A 167 -22.86 35.33 -0.97
C VAL A 167 -22.33 34.03 -0.36
N THR A 168 -22.89 33.61 0.77
CA THR A 168 -22.57 32.32 1.40
C THR A 168 -23.18 31.18 0.59
N TYR A 169 -22.39 30.14 0.31
CA TYR A 169 -22.86 28.94 -0.40
C TYR A 169 -22.89 27.68 0.46
N SER A 170 -22.33 27.73 1.66
CA SER A 170 -22.34 26.64 2.63
C SER A 170 -23.74 26.33 3.16
N SER A 171 -23.90 25.13 3.72
CA SER A 171 -25.10 24.76 4.48
C SER A 171 -25.39 25.76 5.60
N ALA A 172 -26.67 25.94 5.95
CA ALA A 172 -27.09 26.93 6.94
C ALA A 172 -26.47 26.69 8.34
N ASP A 173 -26.22 25.42 8.67
CA ASP A 173 -25.62 24.93 9.91
C ASP A 173 -24.13 24.55 9.75
N SER A 174 -23.51 24.92 8.64
CA SER A 174 -22.11 24.63 8.34
C SER A 174 -21.17 25.10 9.45
N PRO A 175 -20.31 24.22 10.01
CA PRO A 175 -19.29 24.61 10.99
C PRO A 175 -18.17 25.47 10.37
N ARG A 176 -18.01 25.44 9.05
CA ARG A 176 -17.02 26.25 8.32
C ARG A 176 -17.67 26.98 7.13
N PRO A 177 -18.47 28.04 7.40
CA PRO A 177 -19.17 28.74 6.34
C PRO A 177 -18.19 29.45 5.39
N ARG A 178 -18.49 29.40 4.09
CA ARG A 178 -17.71 29.99 3.02
C ARG A 178 -18.57 30.90 2.15
N ALA A 179 -17.96 31.97 1.67
CA ALA A 179 -18.57 32.89 0.72
C ALA A 179 -17.89 32.79 -0.64
N VAL A 180 -18.65 33.08 -1.69
CA VAL A 180 -18.18 33.01 -3.08
C VAL A 180 -17.05 34.00 -3.32
N ALA A 181 -15.86 33.49 -3.68
CA ALA A 181 -14.74 34.29 -4.14
C ALA A 181 -14.75 34.54 -5.67
N GLY A 182 -15.53 33.77 -6.43
CA GLY A 182 -15.55 33.77 -7.89
C GLY A 182 -14.74 32.63 -8.49
N GLY A 183 -14.94 32.38 -9.79
CA GLY A 183 -14.09 31.50 -10.60
C GLY A 183 -14.56 30.04 -10.74
N MET A 184 -15.39 29.51 -9.83
CA MET A 184 -15.95 28.17 -10.02
C MET A 184 -17.11 28.23 -11.04
N PRO A 185 -17.04 27.49 -12.17
CA PRO A 185 -18.16 27.41 -13.10
C PRO A 185 -19.33 26.63 -12.48
N GLY A 186 -20.52 26.77 -13.06
CA GLY A 186 -21.64 25.85 -12.79
C GLY A 186 -21.58 24.67 -13.76
N PHE A 187 -22.31 23.59 -13.43
CA PHE A 187 -22.25 22.31 -14.15
C PHE A 187 -23.63 21.77 -14.56
N GLY A 188 -24.69 22.59 -14.54
CA GLY A 188 -25.99 22.20 -15.11
C GLY A 188 -26.01 22.15 -16.64
N ALA A 189 -27.15 21.79 -17.25
CA ALA A 189 -27.31 21.53 -18.68
C ALA A 189 -26.80 22.64 -19.63
N GLU A 190 -26.84 23.91 -19.19
CA GLU A 190 -26.39 25.05 -19.99
C GLU A 190 -24.88 25.38 -19.81
N ALA A 191 -24.17 24.60 -18.99
CA ALA A 191 -22.75 24.80 -18.73
C ALA A 191 -21.87 24.26 -19.87
N ALA A 192 -20.63 24.75 -19.94
CA ALA A 192 -19.66 24.27 -20.92
C ALA A 192 -19.21 22.81 -20.66
N ASN A 193 -19.15 22.43 -19.39
CA ASN A 193 -18.93 21.07 -18.91
C ASN A 193 -20.19 20.65 -18.15
N SER A 194 -21.29 20.43 -18.87
CA SER A 194 -22.56 20.01 -18.27
C SER A 194 -22.44 18.61 -17.70
N LEU A 195 -23.10 18.38 -16.56
CA LEU A 195 -23.27 17.07 -15.93
C LEU A 195 -24.78 16.77 -15.83
N ASP A 196 -25.15 15.51 -15.98
CA ASP A 196 -26.49 15.02 -15.62
C ASP A 196 -26.59 14.73 -14.10
N ALA A 197 -27.78 14.34 -13.63
CA ALA A 197 -28.00 14.13 -12.19
C ALA A 197 -27.20 12.96 -11.62
N GLU A 198 -26.95 11.91 -12.39
CA GLU A 198 -26.10 10.79 -11.98
C GLU A 198 -24.65 11.25 -11.82
N GLU A 199 -24.13 11.95 -12.83
CA GLU A 199 -22.77 12.46 -12.88
C GLU A 199 -22.47 13.45 -11.75
N ILE A 200 -23.37 14.42 -11.50
CA ILE A 200 -23.17 15.40 -10.42
C ILE A 200 -23.28 14.75 -9.03
N LEU A 201 -24.12 13.72 -8.86
CA LEU A 201 -24.19 12.96 -7.62
C LEU A 201 -22.93 12.10 -7.42
N ALA A 202 -22.46 11.46 -8.48
CA ALA A 202 -21.24 10.66 -8.48
C ALA A 202 -20.02 11.46 -8.02
N VAL A 203 -19.75 12.60 -8.66
CA VAL A 203 -18.60 13.44 -8.29
C VAL A 203 -18.77 14.05 -6.90
N THR A 204 -19.99 14.43 -6.51
CA THR A 204 -20.24 14.99 -5.17
C THR A 204 -19.97 13.96 -4.08
N LEU A 205 -20.46 12.73 -4.25
CA LEU A 205 -20.23 11.64 -3.31
C LEU A 205 -18.75 11.26 -3.29
N TYR A 206 -18.08 11.22 -4.44
CA TYR A 206 -16.63 11.02 -4.50
C TYR A 206 -15.86 12.09 -3.70
N GLU A 207 -16.14 13.38 -3.91
CA GLU A 207 -15.49 14.47 -3.16
C GLU A 207 -15.67 14.31 -1.65
N ARG A 208 -16.88 13.92 -1.23
CA ARG A 208 -17.24 13.74 0.17
C ARG A 208 -16.56 12.50 0.76
N THR A 209 -16.48 11.40 0.06
CA THR A 209 -15.95 10.14 0.62
C THR A 209 -14.44 10.00 0.49
N GLN A 210 -13.86 10.44 -0.64
CA GLN A 210 -12.46 10.18 -0.97
C GLN A 210 -11.50 11.02 -0.12
N PHE A 211 -11.84 12.28 0.14
CA PHE A 211 -10.96 13.25 0.78
C PHE A 211 -11.19 13.36 2.29
N GLU A 212 -11.94 12.43 2.87
CA GLU A 212 -12.26 12.41 4.28
C GLU A 212 -11.33 11.52 5.14
N PRO A 213 -10.82 12.04 6.27
CA PRO A 213 -10.09 11.22 7.23
C PRO A 213 -11.06 10.49 8.18
N GLY A 214 -11.04 9.15 8.17
CA GLY A 214 -11.71 8.33 9.18
C GLY A 214 -13.12 7.86 8.78
N ASP A 215 -14.02 7.73 9.76
CA ASP A 215 -15.34 7.09 9.57
C ASP A 215 -16.50 8.09 9.33
N VAL A 216 -16.18 9.35 9.02
CA VAL A 216 -17.17 10.44 8.90
C VAL A 216 -18.07 10.25 7.66
N ALA A 217 -17.53 9.69 6.59
CA ALA A 217 -18.23 9.42 5.33
C ALA A 217 -19.16 8.20 5.35
N THR A 218 -19.39 7.55 6.51
CA THR A 218 -20.11 6.27 6.57
C THR A 218 -21.51 6.35 5.95
N GLU A 219 -22.25 7.44 6.22
CA GLU A 219 -23.60 7.64 5.66
C GLU A 219 -23.54 7.85 4.14
N ASP A 220 -22.62 8.68 3.65
CA ASP A 220 -22.45 8.96 2.22
C ASP A 220 -22.00 7.71 1.44
N LEU A 221 -21.14 6.88 2.04
CA LEU A 221 -20.73 5.58 1.48
C LEU A 221 -21.92 4.62 1.37
N ALA A 222 -22.79 4.56 2.38
CA ALA A 222 -23.99 3.73 2.33
C ALA A 222 -24.97 4.21 1.25
N VAL A 223 -25.17 5.52 1.14
CA VAL A 223 -25.99 6.13 0.08
C VAL A 223 -25.41 5.84 -1.30
N ALA A 224 -24.09 5.97 -1.49
CA ALA A 224 -23.45 5.70 -2.77
C ALA A 224 -23.55 4.23 -3.19
N ALA A 225 -23.43 3.30 -2.24
CA ALA A 225 -23.62 1.87 -2.48
C ALA A 225 -25.08 1.56 -2.89
N ALA A 226 -26.05 2.12 -2.17
CA ALA A 226 -27.46 1.93 -2.50
C ALA A 226 -27.85 2.55 -3.86
N LEU A 227 -27.32 3.73 -4.20
CA LEU A 227 -27.52 4.32 -5.53
C LEU A 227 -26.93 3.43 -6.63
N THR A 228 -25.72 2.90 -6.43
CA THR A 228 -25.08 2.00 -7.39
C THR A 228 -25.97 0.79 -7.68
N GLU A 229 -26.48 0.14 -6.63
CA GLU A 229 -27.36 -1.03 -6.80
C GLU A 229 -28.66 -0.64 -7.55
N LEU A 230 -29.32 0.44 -7.15
CA LEU A 230 -30.58 0.88 -7.77
C LEU A 230 -30.41 1.29 -9.24
N LEU A 231 -29.28 1.88 -9.62
CA LEU A 231 -28.95 2.21 -11.00
C LEU A 231 -28.67 0.93 -11.80
N GLU A 232 -27.90 0.00 -11.25
CA GLU A 232 -27.59 -1.28 -11.90
C GLU A 232 -28.85 -2.17 -12.11
N THR A 233 -29.80 -2.14 -11.17
CA THR A 233 -31.08 -2.85 -11.30
C THR A 233 -32.09 -2.12 -12.17
N GLY A 234 -31.84 -0.84 -12.48
CA GLY A 234 -32.75 0.03 -13.24
C GLY A 234 -34.01 0.42 -12.45
N GLU A 235 -33.96 0.35 -11.12
CA GLU A 235 -35.04 0.82 -10.24
C GLU A 235 -35.11 2.35 -10.17
N ILE A 236 -33.97 3.01 -10.42
CA ILE A 236 -33.88 4.44 -10.64
C ILE A 236 -33.16 4.73 -11.95
N ASP A 237 -33.50 5.85 -12.57
CA ASP A 237 -32.81 6.40 -13.76
C ASP A 237 -32.47 7.85 -13.45
N LEU A 238 -31.18 8.15 -13.38
CA LEU A 238 -30.64 9.48 -13.04
C LEU A 238 -29.92 10.12 -14.23
N GLN A 239 -30.03 9.55 -15.44
CA GLN A 239 -29.55 10.17 -16.68
C GLN A 239 -30.50 11.28 -17.13
N ILE A 240 -30.68 12.27 -16.25
CA ILE A 240 -31.61 13.38 -16.38
C ILE A 240 -30.85 14.70 -16.40
N ASP A 241 -31.07 15.48 -17.45
CA ASP A 241 -30.58 16.85 -17.52
C ASP A 241 -31.30 17.71 -16.48
N PHE A 242 -30.57 18.67 -15.90
CA PHE A 242 -31.15 19.66 -14.99
C PHE A 242 -30.67 21.08 -15.31
N ASP A 243 -31.55 22.06 -15.10
CA ASP A 243 -31.16 23.47 -15.15
C ASP A 243 -30.54 23.88 -13.81
N GLY A 244 -29.22 24.12 -13.82
CA GLY A 244 -28.48 24.56 -12.65
C GLY A 244 -29.01 25.86 -12.03
N ALA A 245 -29.63 26.75 -12.81
CA ALA A 245 -30.21 27.98 -12.28
C ALA A 245 -31.42 27.73 -11.38
N THR A 246 -32.23 26.70 -11.70
CA THR A 246 -33.46 26.38 -10.97
C THR A 246 -33.32 25.24 -9.98
N LEU A 247 -32.26 24.44 -10.06
CA LEU A 247 -32.06 23.30 -9.16
C LEU A 247 -32.10 23.73 -7.68
N THR A 248 -32.85 22.96 -6.88
CA THR A 248 -33.00 23.15 -5.44
C THR A 248 -32.58 21.91 -4.66
N ALA A 249 -32.32 22.07 -3.36
CA ALA A 249 -32.03 20.95 -2.48
C ALA A 249 -33.19 19.95 -2.39
N ALA A 250 -34.44 20.40 -2.57
CA ALA A 250 -35.59 19.51 -2.59
C ALA A 250 -35.61 18.59 -3.82
N ASP A 251 -35.14 19.10 -4.97
CA ASP A 251 -35.02 18.29 -6.18
C ASP A 251 -33.96 17.20 -5.99
N VAL A 252 -32.78 17.58 -5.47
CA VAL A 252 -31.69 16.61 -5.18
C VAL A 252 -32.13 15.60 -4.12
N ALA A 253 -32.86 16.03 -3.08
CA ALA A 253 -33.39 15.13 -2.07
C ALA A 253 -34.34 14.08 -2.66
N SER A 254 -35.06 14.42 -3.74
CA SER A 254 -35.92 13.45 -4.45
C SER A 254 -35.13 12.40 -5.22
N TRP A 255 -33.94 12.75 -5.74
CA TRP A 255 -33.02 11.80 -6.38
C TRP A 255 -32.42 10.82 -5.37
N LEU A 256 -32.10 11.31 -4.17
CA LEU A 256 -31.50 10.52 -3.09
C LEU A 256 -32.50 9.68 -2.28
N ALA A 257 -33.81 9.98 -2.37
CA ALA A 257 -34.83 9.35 -1.53
C ALA A 257 -34.85 7.82 -1.64
N PRO A 258 -34.83 7.20 -2.84
CA PRO A 258 -34.84 5.74 -2.96
C PRO A 258 -33.64 5.07 -2.28
N ALA A 259 -32.45 5.64 -2.44
CA ALA A 259 -31.23 5.12 -1.81
C ALA A 259 -31.29 5.25 -0.27
N ARG A 260 -31.79 6.37 0.25
CA ARG A 260 -31.96 6.56 1.70
C ARG A 260 -33.00 5.60 2.29
N GLU A 261 -34.06 5.31 1.57
CA GLU A 261 -35.06 4.31 1.97
C GLU A 261 -34.45 2.90 2.00
N ALA A 262 -33.62 2.55 1.02
CA ALA A 262 -32.89 1.27 0.99
C ALA A 262 -31.92 1.16 2.19
N VAL A 263 -31.09 2.18 2.43
CA VAL A 263 -30.16 2.21 3.58
C VAL A 263 -30.91 2.08 4.92
N ALA A 264 -32.05 2.75 5.07
CA ALA A 264 -32.86 2.68 6.27
C ALA A 264 -33.53 1.31 6.49
N ALA A 265 -33.75 0.52 5.43
CA ALA A 265 -34.32 -0.82 5.53
C ALA A 265 -33.32 -1.89 5.99
N GLU A 266 -32.01 -1.62 5.88
CA GLU A 266 -30.93 -2.54 6.25
C GLU A 266 -30.44 -2.38 7.70
N GLY A 267 -30.78 -1.27 8.36
CA GLY A 267 -30.38 -0.93 9.74
C GLY A 267 -31.41 -1.32 10.81
#